data_AF-A0A848I017-F1
#
_entry.id   AF-A0A848I017-F1
#
_cell.length_a   1.000
_cell.length_b   1.000
_cell.length_c   1.000
_cell.angle_alpha   90.00
_cell.angle_beta   90.00
_cell.angle_gamma   90.00
#
_symmetry.space_group_name_H-M   'P 1'
#
loop_
_entity.id
_entity.type
_entity.pdbx_description
1 polymer ?
#
loop_
_entity_poly.entity_id
_entity_poly.type
_entity_poly.pdbx_seq_one_letter_code
_entity_poly.pdbx_strand_id
1 'polypeptide(L)'
;MATPPVSARLYKVRVDYFSADERYASEIVQVEVPDDADVLAAVHTAAQATIYYNERIPDITFTVEFIAPDPDDPDPAPLAGLLKPVCSHCGSESIVRDAAARWDVETQKWDFSSIYDCTTCDLCGAESDDLASWLPANHITPPEQFEIDLAAKLGAPDLRHDGVFQQFCFGLFLTHSVDEAVAAWKASGHSSG
;
A
#
# COMPACT_ATOMS: atom_id res chain seq x y z
N MET A 1 -12.33 19.61 20.87
CA MET A 1 -13.34 19.06 19.94
C MET A 1 -12.56 18.27 18.92
N ALA A 2 -12.68 16.94 18.93
CA ALA A 2 -11.96 16.09 17.99
C ALA A 2 -12.68 16.13 16.64
N THR A 3 -11.96 16.49 15.58
CA THR A 3 -12.43 16.33 14.20
C THR A 3 -12.69 14.84 13.97
N PRO A 4 -13.88 14.42 13.51
CA PRO A 4 -14.10 13.03 13.16
C PRO A 4 -13.11 12.61 12.06
N PRO A 5 -12.63 11.35 12.05
CA PRO A 5 -11.84 10.86 10.93
C PRO A 5 -12.69 10.99 9.67
N VAL A 6 -12.19 11.74 8.69
CA VAL A 6 -12.81 11.84 7.38
C VAL A 6 -12.57 10.49 6.71
N SER A 7 -13.62 9.69 6.65
CA SER A 7 -13.62 8.44 5.90
C SER A 7 -13.48 8.76 4.41
N ALA A 8 -12.68 7.99 3.70
CA ALA A 8 -12.43 8.15 2.27
C ALA A 8 -12.65 6.83 1.56
N ARG A 9 -13.14 6.91 0.33
CA ARG A 9 -13.44 5.77 -0.52
C ARG A 9 -12.53 5.76 -1.74
N LEU A 10 -11.99 4.59 -2.06
CA LEU A 10 -11.17 4.39 -3.25
C LEU A 10 -12.05 4.06 -4.46
N TYR A 11 -11.88 4.80 -5.55
CA TYR A 11 -12.56 4.57 -6.82
C TYR A 11 -11.56 4.14 -7.88
N LYS A 12 -11.87 3.05 -8.60
CA LYS A 12 -11.10 2.62 -9.76
C LYS A 12 -11.82 3.11 -11.01
N VAL A 13 -11.16 3.90 -11.84
CA VAL A 13 -11.74 4.49 -13.04
C VAL A 13 -10.86 4.22 -14.24
N ARG A 14 -11.48 3.92 -15.39
CA ARG A 14 -10.80 3.94 -16.68
C ARG A 14 -10.91 5.36 -17.25
N VAL A 15 -9.78 5.92 -17.64
CA VAL A 15 -9.72 7.20 -18.34
C VAL A 15 -9.23 6.96 -19.75
N ASP A 16 -10.05 7.33 -20.73
CA ASP A 16 -9.69 7.32 -22.15
C ASP A 16 -9.46 8.75 -22.61
N TYR A 17 -8.30 9.04 -23.20
CA TYR A 17 -7.93 10.38 -23.68
C TYR A 17 -8.02 10.45 -25.20
N PHE A 18 -8.56 11.57 -25.69
CA PHE A 18 -8.87 11.80 -27.09
C PHE A 18 -8.25 13.11 -27.59
N SER A 19 -7.93 13.13 -28.89
CA SER A 19 -7.56 14.32 -29.66
C SER A 19 -8.35 14.26 -30.95
N ALA A 20 -9.16 15.28 -31.26
CA ALA A 20 -10.04 15.29 -32.44
C ALA A 20 -10.88 14.00 -32.58
N ASP A 21 -11.50 13.56 -31.47
CA ASP A 21 -12.32 12.34 -31.36
C ASP A 21 -11.58 10.99 -31.54
N GLU A 22 -10.26 11.01 -31.74
CA GLU A 22 -9.43 9.79 -31.79
C GLU A 22 -8.79 9.50 -30.43
N ARG A 23 -9.04 8.29 -29.91
CA ARG A 23 -8.42 7.83 -28.65
C ARG A 23 -6.94 7.54 -28.85
N TYR A 24 -6.07 8.25 -28.13
CA TYR A 24 -4.62 8.03 -28.20
C TYR A 24 -4.03 7.38 -26.94
N ALA A 25 -4.73 7.43 -25.80
CA ALA A 25 -4.31 6.79 -24.57
C ALA A 25 -5.50 6.27 -23.76
N SER A 26 -5.25 5.25 -22.95
CA SER A 26 -6.20 4.65 -22.01
C SER A 26 -5.43 4.20 -20.77
N GLU A 27 -5.94 4.51 -19.58
CA GLU A 27 -5.33 4.07 -18.34
C GLU A 27 -6.38 3.76 -17.27
N ILE A 28 -5.95 3.10 -16.20
CA ILE A 28 -6.76 2.89 -15.00
C ILE A 28 -6.14 3.71 -13.88
N VAL A 29 -6.93 4.62 -13.31
CA VAL A 29 -6.54 5.47 -12.18
C VAL A 29 -7.30 5.01 -10.93
N GLN A 30 -6.61 4.96 -9.80
CA GLN A 30 -7.23 4.82 -8.49
C GLN A 30 -7.29 6.20 -7.82
N VAL A 31 -8.49 6.62 -7.44
CA VAL A 31 -8.76 7.94 -6.86
C VAL A 31 -9.35 7.76 -5.48
N GLU A 32 -8.63 8.18 -4.45
CA GLU A 32 -9.13 8.23 -3.09
C GLU A 32 -9.94 9.52 -2.91
N VAL A 33 -11.21 9.38 -2.55
CA VAL A 33 -12.15 10.51 -2.42
C VAL A 33 -12.75 10.50 -1.02
N PRO A 34 -12.61 11.59 -0.25
CA PRO A 34 -13.35 11.77 1.01
C PRO A 34 -14.86 11.56 0.84
N ASP A 35 -15.51 10.96 1.83
CA ASP A 35 -16.96 10.64 1.76
C ASP A 35 -17.86 11.87 1.57
N ASP A 36 -17.38 13.07 1.92
CA ASP A 36 -18.07 14.34 1.76
C ASP A 36 -17.64 15.13 0.50
N ALA A 37 -16.71 14.61 -0.29
CA ALA A 37 -16.20 15.26 -1.50
C ALA A 37 -16.95 14.83 -2.77
N ASP A 38 -16.92 15.70 -3.79
CA ASP A 38 -17.46 15.39 -5.11
C ASP A 38 -16.53 14.42 -5.84
N VAL A 39 -16.97 13.17 -5.93
CA VAL A 39 -16.26 12.06 -6.59
C VAL A 39 -15.93 12.39 -8.04
N LEU A 40 -16.86 12.99 -8.78
CA LEU A 40 -16.63 13.29 -10.19
C LEU A 40 -15.59 14.39 -10.34
N ALA A 41 -15.65 15.43 -9.49
CA ALA A 41 -14.65 16.50 -9.50
C ALA A 41 -13.25 15.98 -9.13
N ALA A 42 -13.16 15.09 -8.14
CA ALA A 42 -11.90 14.47 -7.73
C ALA A 42 -11.32 13.59 -8.84
N VAL A 43 -12.16 12.78 -9.50
CA VAL A 43 -11.74 11.95 -10.63
C VAL A 43 -11.32 12.78 -11.84
N HIS A 44 -12.03 13.86 -12.17
CA HIS A 44 -11.63 14.78 -13.23
C HIS A 44 -10.28 15.43 -12.93
N THR A 45 -10.05 15.84 -11.68
CA THR A 45 -8.77 16.41 -11.25
C THR A 45 -7.64 15.38 -11.39
N ALA A 46 -7.90 14.13 -10.98
CA ALA A 46 -6.93 13.05 -11.13
C ALA A 46 -6.61 12.74 -12.59
N ALA A 47 -7.62 12.70 -13.47
CA ALA A 47 -7.45 12.53 -14.91
C ALA A 47 -6.61 13.66 -15.54
N GLN A 48 -6.76 14.90 -15.07
CA GLN A 48 -6.00 16.05 -15.54
C GLN A 48 -4.56 16.09 -15.02
N ALA A 49 -4.26 15.39 -13.93
CA ALA A 49 -2.92 15.32 -13.33
C ALA A 49 -2.03 14.24 -13.97
N THR A 50 -2.56 13.42 -14.88
CA THR A 50 -1.81 12.33 -15.51
C THR A 50 -0.86 12.84 -16.58
N ILE A 51 0.09 11.99 -16.98
CA ILE A 51 1.03 12.32 -18.07
C ILE A 51 0.35 12.41 -19.44
N TYR A 52 -0.86 11.85 -19.58
CA TYR A 52 -1.59 11.84 -20.84
C TYR A 52 -2.39 13.13 -21.01
N TYR A 53 -2.86 13.76 -19.93
CA TYR A 53 -3.53 15.04 -20.04
C TYR A 53 -2.53 16.19 -20.26
N ASN A 54 -2.60 16.83 -21.44
CA ASN A 54 -1.79 18.00 -21.76
C ASN A 54 -2.60 19.00 -22.58
N GLU A 55 -2.80 20.21 -22.06
CA GLU A 55 -3.59 21.28 -22.71
C GLU A 55 -3.03 21.73 -24.07
N ARG A 56 -1.80 21.34 -24.42
CA ARG A 56 -1.21 21.61 -25.74
C ARG A 56 -1.72 20.67 -26.83
N ILE A 57 -2.37 19.56 -26.47
CA ILE A 57 -2.96 18.62 -27.43
C ILE A 57 -4.24 19.27 -28.00
N PRO A 58 -4.37 19.45 -29.32
CA PRO A 58 -5.56 20.04 -29.92
C PRO A 58 -6.82 19.24 -29.62
N ASP A 59 -7.91 19.95 -29.30
CA ASP A 59 -9.22 19.34 -29.02
C ASP A 59 -9.15 18.20 -28.00
N ILE A 60 -8.28 18.35 -26.99
CA ILE A 60 -8.11 17.34 -25.96
C ILE A 60 -9.41 17.18 -25.16
N THR A 61 -9.88 15.94 -25.10
CA THR A 61 -10.98 15.53 -24.25
C THR A 61 -10.64 14.21 -23.59
N PHE A 62 -11.38 13.86 -22.55
CA PHE A 62 -11.27 12.54 -21.94
C PHE A 62 -12.65 12.07 -21.49
N THR A 63 -12.82 10.76 -21.44
CA THR A 63 -14.00 10.12 -20.85
C THR A 63 -13.59 9.34 -19.62
N VAL A 64 -14.46 9.37 -18.62
CA VAL A 64 -14.30 8.62 -17.37
C VAL A 64 -15.35 7.51 -17.34
N GLU A 65 -14.88 6.27 -17.21
CA GLU A 65 -15.72 5.12 -16.92
C GLU A 65 -15.38 4.62 -15.51
N PHE A 66 -16.35 4.67 -14.60
CA PHE A 66 -16.20 4.02 -13.31
C PHE A 66 -16.15 2.51 -13.53
N ILE A 67 -15.02 1.91 -13.22
CA ILE A 67 -14.92 0.47 -13.17
C ILE A 67 -15.63 0.10 -11.88
N ALA A 68 -16.86 -0.42 -12.02
CA ALA A 68 -17.55 -0.99 -10.89
C ALA A 68 -16.56 -1.94 -10.20
N PRO A 69 -16.43 -1.89 -8.86
CA PRO A 69 -15.77 -2.98 -8.17
C PRO A 69 -16.41 -4.26 -8.71
N ASP A 70 -15.60 -5.24 -9.07
CA ASP A 70 -16.12 -6.55 -9.45
C ASP A 70 -17.16 -6.92 -8.35
N PRO A 71 -18.39 -7.33 -8.67
CA PRO A 71 -19.33 -7.75 -7.63
C PRO A 71 -18.74 -8.88 -6.74
N ASP A 72 -17.69 -9.56 -7.23
CA ASP A 72 -16.86 -10.50 -6.49
C ASP A 72 -15.54 -9.88 -5.93
N ASP A 73 -15.23 -8.61 -6.18
CA ASP A 73 -14.31 -7.79 -5.38
C ASP A 73 -15.10 -7.30 -4.16
N PRO A 74 -14.96 -7.94 -2.99
CA PRO A 74 -15.63 -7.42 -1.81
C PRO A 74 -15.14 -5.99 -1.55
N ASP A 75 -16.07 -5.08 -1.18
CA ASP A 75 -15.73 -3.95 -0.30
C ASP A 75 -14.72 -4.47 0.72
N PRO A 76 -13.56 -3.82 0.96
CA PRO A 76 -12.50 -4.40 1.78
C PRO A 76 -13.13 -4.95 3.05
N ALA A 77 -13.21 -6.28 3.10
CA ALA A 77 -14.04 -6.93 4.09
C ALA A 77 -13.57 -6.42 5.45
N PRO A 78 -14.48 -6.11 6.40
CA PRO A 78 -14.06 -5.72 7.73
C PRO A 78 -12.96 -6.68 8.17
N LEU A 79 -11.80 -6.16 8.57
CA LEU A 79 -10.67 -6.99 9.04
C LEU A 79 -11.08 -7.93 10.20
N ALA A 80 -12.26 -7.71 10.77
CA ALA A 80 -12.96 -8.59 11.68
C ALA A 80 -13.08 -10.01 11.13
N GLY A 81 -12.23 -10.91 11.65
CA GLY A 81 -12.20 -12.33 11.30
C GLY A 81 -11.12 -12.71 10.30
N LEU A 82 -10.46 -11.74 9.66
CA LEU A 82 -9.26 -12.00 8.87
C LEU A 82 -8.06 -12.25 9.79
N LEU A 83 -7.14 -13.09 9.33
CA LEU A 83 -5.89 -13.38 10.03
C LEU A 83 -4.69 -12.92 9.19
N LYS A 84 -3.61 -12.53 9.87
CA LYS A 84 -2.31 -12.28 9.26
C LYS A 84 -1.22 -13.14 9.92
N PRO A 85 -0.24 -13.62 9.15
CA PRO A 85 0.91 -14.33 9.70
C PRO A 85 1.89 -13.33 10.31
N VAL A 86 2.40 -13.64 11.51
CA VAL A 86 3.50 -12.92 12.14
C VAL A 86 4.59 -13.88 12.55
N CYS A 87 5.84 -13.40 12.53
CA CYS A 87 6.99 -14.14 12.98
C CYS A 87 6.90 -14.44 14.48
N SER A 88 6.95 -15.71 14.87
CA SER A 88 6.95 -16.11 16.28
C SER A 88 8.18 -15.64 17.05
N HIS A 89 9.27 -15.27 16.36
CA HIS A 89 10.50 -14.75 16.97
C HIS A 89 10.48 -13.24 17.21
N CYS A 90 10.06 -12.44 16.22
CA CYS A 90 10.16 -10.97 16.29
C CYS A 90 8.83 -10.24 16.19
N GLY A 91 7.73 -10.93 15.88
CA GLY A 91 6.40 -10.35 15.75
C GLY A 91 6.12 -9.61 14.44
N SER A 92 7.07 -9.59 13.49
CA SER A 92 6.89 -8.95 12.18
C SER A 92 5.98 -9.73 11.25
N GLU A 93 5.20 -9.03 10.43
CA GLU A 93 4.40 -9.58 9.34
C GLU A 93 5.19 -9.83 8.04
N SER A 94 6.48 -9.50 8.03
CA SER A 94 7.39 -9.72 6.89
C SER A 94 7.76 -11.21 6.76
N ILE A 95 6.75 -12.03 6.49
CA ILE A 95 6.82 -13.48 6.35
C ILE A 95 6.77 -13.86 4.88
N VAL A 96 7.76 -14.62 4.42
CA VAL A 96 7.86 -15.16 3.07
C VAL A 96 7.94 -16.68 3.08
N ARG A 97 7.57 -17.29 1.96
CA ARG A 97 7.69 -18.74 1.75
C ARG A 97 8.37 -19.00 0.42
N ASP A 98 9.20 -20.03 0.41
CA ASP A 98 9.82 -20.50 -0.82
C ASP A 98 8.77 -21.13 -1.75
N ALA A 99 8.98 -20.95 -3.04
CA ALA A 99 8.10 -21.50 -4.05
C ALA A 99 8.84 -21.88 -5.33
N ALA A 100 8.31 -22.87 -6.05
CA ALA A 100 8.75 -23.21 -7.39
C ALA A 100 7.84 -22.58 -8.44
N ALA A 101 8.42 -21.83 -9.37
CA ALA A 101 7.80 -21.47 -10.62
C ALA A 101 8.27 -22.42 -11.74
N ARG A 102 7.38 -22.74 -12.68
CA ARG A 102 7.66 -23.59 -13.85
C ARG A 102 7.43 -22.78 -15.11
N TRP A 103 8.34 -22.93 -16.08
CA TRP A 103 8.17 -22.31 -17.39
C TRP A 103 7.06 -23.03 -18.16
N ASP A 104 6.04 -22.27 -18.57
CA ASP A 104 5.00 -22.72 -19.48
C ASP A 104 5.41 -22.37 -20.93
N VAL A 105 5.48 -23.39 -21.78
CA VAL A 105 5.91 -23.25 -23.18
C VAL A 105 4.81 -22.66 -24.06
N GLU A 106 3.54 -22.87 -23.73
CA GLU A 106 2.41 -22.34 -24.50
C GLU A 106 2.19 -20.86 -24.22
N THR A 107 2.23 -20.47 -22.93
CA THR A 107 2.00 -19.09 -22.52
C THR A 107 3.27 -18.24 -22.51
N GLN A 108 4.45 -18.88 -22.60
CA GLN A 108 5.78 -18.25 -22.55
C GLN A 108 5.96 -17.41 -21.28
N LYS A 109 5.51 -17.95 -20.14
CA LYS A 109 5.55 -17.29 -18.83
C LYS A 109 6.00 -18.26 -17.74
N TRP A 110 6.43 -17.71 -16.62
CA TRP A 110 6.67 -18.46 -15.39
C TRP A 110 5.35 -18.58 -14.63
N ASP A 111 4.91 -19.82 -14.40
CA ASP A 111 3.70 -20.12 -13.65
C ASP A 111 4.04 -20.72 -12.28
N PHE A 112 3.28 -20.30 -11.27
CA PHE A 112 3.41 -20.80 -9.92
C PHE A 112 3.04 -22.28 -9.85
N SER A 113 3.96 -23.14 -9.37
CA SER A 113 3.76 -24.59 -9.40
C SER A 113 3.60 -25.23 -8.01
N SER A 114 4.30 -24.73 -6.99
CA SER A 114 4.17 -25.23 -5.61
C SER A 114 4.79 -24.25 -4.60
N ILE A 115 4.25 -24.23 -3.37
CA ILE A 115 4.83 -23.57 -2.19
C ILE A 115 5.51 -24.64 -1.34
N TYR A 116 6.71 -24.37 -0.84
CA TYR A 116 7.42 -25.24 0.10
C TYR A 116 7.04 -24.94 1.57
N ASP A 117 7.33 -25.86 2.46
CA ASP A 117 6.98 -25.82 3.89
C ASP A 117 7.78 -24.80 4.69
N CYS A 118 9.03 -24.52 4.30
CA CYS A 118 9.85 -23.53 4.99
C CYS A 118 9.26 -22.11 4.87
N THR A 119 9.14 -21.45 6.02
CA THR A 119 8.74 -20.05 6.15
C THR A 119 9.91 -19.24 6.69
N THR A 120 10.15 -18.08 6.10
CA THR A 120 11.26 -17.18 6.46
C THR A 120 10.72 -15.81 6.87
N CYS A 121 11.31 -15.20 7.89
CA CYS A 121 11.04 -13.81 8.24
C CYS A 121 12.13 -12.90 7.63
N ASP A 122 11.76 -12.05 6.68
CA ASP A 122 12.69 -11.12 6.03
C ASP A 122 13.25 -10.06 6.99
N LEU A 123 12.58 -9.84 8.12
CA LEU A 123 13.03 -8.86 9.10
C LEU A 123 14.14 -9.40 10.00
N CYS A 124 13.96 -10.58 10.62
CA CYS A 124 14.91 -11.14 11.58
C CYS A 124 15.73 -12.32 11.05
N GLY A 125 15.45 -12.78 9.84
CA GLY A 125 16.12 -13.92 9.20
C GLY A 125 15.82 -15.28 9.84
N ALA A 126 14.83 -15.37 10.73
CA ALA A 126 14.43 -16.66 11.28
C ALA A 126 13.74 -17.49 10.19
N GLU A 127 14.01 -18.79 10.17
CA GLU A 127 13.44 -19.76 9.24
C GLU A 127 12.92 -20.98 10.02
N SER A 128 11.70 -21.42 9.71
CA SER A 128 11.09 -22.63 10.30
C SER A 128 9.81 -23.00 9.56
N ASP A 129 9.44 -24.28 9.56
CA ASP A 129 8.14 -24.75 9.07
C ASP A 129 6.98 -24.21 9.92
N ASP A 130 7.22 -23.95 11.22
CA ASP A 130 6.24 -23.45 12.19
C ASP A 130 6.48 -21.97 12.58
N LEU A 131 7.16 -21.20 11.72
CA LEU A 131 7.54 -19.82 12.05
C LEU A 131 6.34 -18.87 12.21
N ALA A 132 5.27 -19.11 11.45
CA ALA A 132 4.12 -18.23 11.38
C ALA A 132 3.13 -18.47 12.53
N SER A 133 2.90 -17.44 13.35
CA SER A 133 1.76 -17.34 14.25
C SER A 133 0.65 -16.53 13.59
N TRP A 134 -0.59 -17.00 13.68
CA TRP A 134 -1.74 -16.33 13.05
C TRP A 134 -2.46 -15.44 14.05
N LEU A 135 -2.50 -14.13 13.77
CA LEU A 135 -3.18 -13.14 14.60
C LEU A 135 -4.31 -12.48 13.81
N PRO A 136 -5.33 -11.92 14.48
CA PRO A 136 -6.32 -11.08 13.82
C PRO A 136 -5.66 -9.99 12.97
N ALA A 137 -6.18 -9.72 11.78
CA ALA A 137 -5.57 -8.76 10.85
C ALA A 137 -5.52 -7.32 11.41
N ASN A 138 -6.40 -6.99 12.36
CA ASN A 138 -6.41 -5.72 13.09
C ASN A 138 -5.48 -5.70 14.32
N HIS A 139 -4.71 -6.76 14.58
CA HIS A 139 -3.75 -6.79 15.66
C HIS A 139 -2.56 -5.88 15.34
N ILE A 140 -2.26 -4.94 16.24
CA ILE A 140 -1.09 -4.07 16.14
C ILE A 140 0.16 -4.89 16.45
N THR A 141 1.03 -5.06 15.46
CA THR A 141 2.27 -5.82 15.63
C THR A 141 3.36 -5.00 16.34
N PRO A 142 4.39 -5.64 16.92
CA PRO A 142 5.49 -4.90 17.53
C PRO A 142 6.21 -3.92 16.59
N PRO A 143 6.48 -4.24 15.31
CA PRO A 143 7.00 -3.25 14.36
C PRO A 143 6.03 -2.09 14.11
N GLU A 144 4.73 -2.35 13.94
CA GLU A 144 3.72 -1.29 13.78
C GLU A 144 3.65 -0.37 15.00
N GLN A 145 3.69 -0.94 16.21
CA GLN A 145 3.70 -0.17 17.44
C GLN A 145 4.94 0.73 17.53
N PHE A 146 6.10 0.22 17.09
CA PHE A 146 7.33 0.99 17.05
C PHE A 146 7.23 2.19 16.09
N GLU A 147 6.64 2.00 14.90
CA GLU A 147 6.37 3.08 13.95
C GLU A 147 5.44 4.15 14.52
N ILE A 148 4.34 3.71 15.17
CA ILE A 148 3.37 4.60 15.84
C ILE A 148 4.07 5.44 16.91
N ASP A 149 4.86 4.80 17.77
CA ASP A 149 5.54 5.47 18.87
C ASP A 149 6.63 6.43 18.37
N LEU A 150 7.35 6.07 17.31
CA LEU A 150 8.36 6.91 16.69
C LEU A 150 7.74 8.15 16.04
N ALA A 151 6.69 7.98 15.23
CA ALA A 151 5.97 9.08 14.59
C ALA A 151 5.37 10.03 15.63
N ALA A 152 4.80 9.49 16.71
CA ALA A 152 4.28 10.26 17.83
C ALA A 152 5.39 11.06 18.55
N LYS A 153 6.56 10.46 18.82
CA LYS A 153 7.70 11.16 19.44
C LYS A 153 8.32 12.23 18.54
N LEU A 154 8.22 12.06 17.22
CA LEU A 154 8.63 13.08 16.25
C LEU A 154 7.61 14.23 16.14
N GLY A 155 6.42 14.09 16.73
CA GLY A 155 5.35 15.08 16.64
C GLY A 155 4.67 15.11 15.27
N ALA A 156 4.83 14.06 14.47
CA ALA A 156 4.33 13.96 13.11
C ALA A 156 3.66 12.59 12.90
N PRO A 157 2.43 12.39 13.41
CA PRO A 157 1.76 11.09 13.38
C PRO A 157 1.48 10.59 11.95
N ASP A 158 1.34 11.50 10.98
CA ASP A 158 1.07 11.16 9.58
C ASP A 158 2.29 10.54 8.87
N LEU A 159 3.50 10.64 9.45
CA LEU A 159 4.71 9.98 8.91
C LEU A 159 4.55 8.46 8.79
N ARG A 160 3.65 7.84 9.56
CA ARG A 160 3.34 6.41 9.45
C ARG A 160 2.83 5.99 8.06
N HIS A 161 2.37 6.93 7.25
CA HIS A 161 1.88 6.69 5.88
C HIS A 161 2.96 6.98 4.83
N ASP A 162 4.13 7.48 5.24
CA ASP A 162 5.26 7.77 4.36
C ASP A 162 6.12 6.51 4.16
N GLY A 163 6.34 6.13 2.90
CA GLY A 163 7.09 4.92 2.56
C GLY A 163 8.57 4.99 2.94
N VAL A 164 9.18 6.19 2.97
CA VAL A 164 10.58 6.36 3.40
C VAL A 164 10.69 6.16 4.91
N PHE A 165 9.73 6.68 5.67
CA PHE A 165 9.65 6.47 7.11
C PHE A 165 9.40 4.99 7.47
N GLN A 166 8.48 4.32 6.78
CA GLN A 166 8.24 2.87 6.97
C GLN A 166 9.50 2.05 6.66
N GLN A 167 10.16 2.34 5.53
CA GLN A 167 11.42 1.68 5.15
C GLN A 167 12.57 1.97 6.14
N PHE A 168 12.59 3.16 6.74
CA PHE A 168 13.53 3.51 7.80
C PHE A 168 13.24 2.73 9.08
N CYS A 169 11.97 2.56 9.46
CA CYS A 169 11.61 1.78 10.64
C CYS A 169 11.93 0.29 10.46
N PHE A 170 11.88 -0.20 9.21
CA PHE A 170 12.22 -1.56 8.85
C PHE A 170 13.66 -1.91 9.28
N GLY A 171 13.79 -2.86 10.21
CA GLY A 171 15.06 -3.31 10.78
C GLY A 171 15.51 -2.54 12.02
N LEU A 172 15.14 -1.25 12.15
CA LEU A 172 15.47 -0.46 13.35
C LEU A 172 14.74 -0.98 14.59
N PHE A 173 13.49 -1.41 14.44
CA PHE A 173 12.71 -2.01 15.53
C PHE A 173 13.47 -3.15 16.26
N LEU A 174 14.28 -3.94 15.56
CA LEU A 174 15.02 -5.06 16.17
C LEU A 174 16.21 -4.63 17.02
N THR A 175 16.74 -3.42 16.79
CA THR A 175 18.07 -3.03 17.24
C THR A 175 18.10 -1.71 18.01
N HIS A 176 17.04 -0.90 17.91
CA HIS A 176 16.97 0.43 18.48
C HIS A 176 15.73 0.59 19.34
N SER A 177 15.88 1.34 20.43
CA SER A 177 14.75 1.95 21.13
C SER A 177 14.15 3.07 20.29
N VAL A 178 12.91 3.45 20.60
CA VAL A 178 12.24 4.58 19.94
C VAL A 178 13.05 5.88 20.08
N ASP A 179 13.71 6.12 21.22
CA ASP A 179 14.53 7.33 21.42
C ASP A 179 15.77 7.37 20.53
N GLU A 180 16.44 6.22 20.36
CA GLU A 180 17.59 6.11 19.46
C GLU A 180 17.15 6.29 18.00
N ALA A 181 15.98 5.74 17.63
CA ALA A 181 15.40 5.93 16.31
C ALA A 181 14.98 7.37 16.03
N VAL A 182 14.46 8.12 17.02
CA VAL A 182 14.20 9.57 16.90
C VAL A 182 15.48 10.32 16.57
N ALA A 183 16.57 10.01 17.29
CA ALA A 183 17.87 10.66 17.06
C ALA A 183 18.40 10.32 15.65
N ALA A 184 18.31 9.06 15.23
CA ALA A 184 18.73 8.61 13.91
C ALA A 184 17.90 9.25 12.78
N TRP A 185 16.57 9.35 12.93
CA TRP A 185 15.70 10.00 11.97
C TRP A 185 16.05 11.48 11.81
N LYS A 186 16.23 12.21 12.91
CA LYS A 186 16.64 13.63 12.87
C LYS A 186 18.01 13.83 12.22
N ALA A 187 18.95 12.92 12.48
CA ALA A 187 20.29 12.95 11.88
C ALA A 187 20.29 12.66 10.37
N SER A 188 19.31 11.87 9.89
CA SER A 188 19.20 11.49 8.48
C SER A 188 18.78 12.63 7.54
N GLY A 189 18.43 13.80 8.06
CA GLY A 189 18.14 14.99 7.25
C GLY A 189 16.79 14.97 6.54
N HIS A 190 15.93 13.99 6.79
CA HIS A 190 14.53 13.99 6.40
C HIS A 190 13.78 15.05 7.22
N SER A 191 13.88 16.32 6.79
CA SER A 191 13.14 17.40 7.42
C SER A 191 11.65 17.19 7.18
N SER A 192 10.89 17.08 8.25
CA SER A 192 9.43 17.25 8.24
C SER A 192 9.10 18.58 7.57
N GLY A 193 8.67 18.54 6.32
CA GLY A 193 8.09 19.66 5.59
C GLY A 193 6.59 19.66 5.75
#